data_AF-A0A556THE2-F1
#
_entry.id   AF-A0A556THE2-F1
#
_cell.length_a   1.000
_cell.length_b   1.000
_cell.length_c   1.000
_cell.angle_alpha   90.00
_cell.angle_beta   90.00
_cell.angle_gamma   90.00
#
_symmetry.space_group_name_H-M   'P 1'
#
loop_
_entity.id
_entity.type
_entity.pdbx_description
1 polymer ?
#
loop_
_entity_poly.entity_id
_entity_poly.type
_entity_poly.pdbx_seq_one_letter_code
_entity_poly.pdbx_strand_id
1 'polypeptide(L)'
;MMACSEAFLPENIKKSIEHLNNHYVRKNPSPDKLYDGHSLFLDKLKDKKFEEGEQKLLMTIILDVYSRIFIQMENEAQDEKVKNDLHEVKEQMDKLKEHYFSGKHADIKMYVTELLALRENDPRIQSKAILELKTVYNKAANLGSMSADSHRRRRYAKRSKNP
;
A
#
# COMPACT_ATOMS: atom_id res chain seq x y z
N MET A 1 -19.11 5.29 -12.63
CA MET A 1 -18.91 3.83 -12.79
C MET A 1 -17.52 3.66 -13.37
N MET A 2 -16.48 3.61 -12.53
CA MET A 2 -15.11 3.37 -13.01
C MET A 2 -14.99 1.87 -13.27
N ALA A 3 -14.84 1.52 -14.54
CA ALA A 3 -14.47 0.17 -14.94
C ALA A 3 -13.10 -0.12 -14.30
N CYS A 4 -13.06 -1.02 -13.32
CA CYS A 4 -11.84 -1.75 -13.02
C CYS A 4 -11.48 -2.49 -14.31
N SER A 5 -10.48 -2.00 -15.06
CA SER A 5 -9.81 -2.84 -16.04
C SER A 5 -9.35 -4.07 -15.27
N GLU A 6 -9.90 -5.25 -15.58
CA GLU A 6 -9.40 -6.50 -15.03
C GLU A 6 -7.90 -6.56 -15.34
N ALA A 7 -7.07 -6.29 -14.34
CA ALA A 7 -5.67 -6.66 -14.40
C ALA A 7 -5.68 -8.19 -14.52
N PHE A 8 -5.42 -8.69 -15.72
CA PHE A 8 -5.57 -10.09 -16.05
C PHE A 8 -4.49 -10.87 -15.29
N LEU A 9 -4.87 -11.50 -14.18
CA LEU A 9 -4.02 -12.49 -13.51
C LEU A 9 -3.64 -13.55 -14.57
N PRO A 10 -2.36 -13.75 -14.86
CA PRO A 10 -1.94 -14.79 -15.80
C PRO A 10 -2.45 -16.16 -15.35
N GLU A 11 -2.81 -17.02 -16.29
CA GLU A 11 -3.51 -18.29 -15.98
C GLU A 11 -2.68 -19.23 -15.10
N ASN A 12 -1.35 -19.23 -15.28
CA ASN A 12 -0.44 -19.96 -14.39
C ASN A 12 -0.55 -19.44 -12.95
N ILE A 13 -0.59 -18.13 -12.76
CA ILE A 13 -0.66 -17.50 -11.43
C ILE A 13 -2.00 -17.76 -10.75
N LYS A 14 -3.10 -17.79 -11.51
CA LYS A 14 -4.40 -18.21 -10.97
C LYS A 14 -4.32 -19.64 -10.42
N LYS A 15 -3.69 -20.57 -11.14
CA LYS A 15 -3.51 -21.95 -10.69
C LYS A 15 -2.63 -22.04 -9.45
N SER A 16 -1.53 -21.29 -9.40
CA SER A 16 -0.65 -21.23 -8.22
C SER A 16 -1.42 -20.69 -7.00
N ILE A 17 -2.18 -19.61 -7.16
CA ILE A 17 -3.05 -19.07 -6.10
C ILE A 17 -4.11 -20.08 -5.66
N GLU A 18 -4.75 -20.79 -6.59
CA GLU A 18 -5.75 -21.82 -6.26
C GLU A 18 -5.12 -22.97 -5.47
N HIS A 19 -3.93 -23.42 -5.87
CA HIS A 19 -3.20 -24.46 -5.14
C HIS A 19 -2.82 -24.00 -3.73
N LEU A 20 -2.31 -22.77 -3.59
CA LEU A 20 -2.01 -22.17 -2.27
C LEU A 20 -3.26 -22.01 -1.41
N ASN A 21 -4.39 -21.60 -1.98
CA ASN A 21 -5.67 -21.54 -1.26
C ASN A 21 -6.11 -22.92 -0.76
N ASN A 22 -5.97 -23.96 -1.60
CA ASN A 22 -6.26 -25.33 -1.17
C ASN A 22 -5.35 -25.77 -0.02
N HIS A 23 -4.08 -25.35 -0.04
CA HIS A 23 -3.11 -25.71 0.99
C HIS A 23 -3.33 -24.95 2.31
N TYR A 24 -3.43 -23.62 2.28
CA TYR A 24 -3.44 -22.78 3.48
C TYR A 24 -4.83 -22.41 4.01
N VAL A 25 -5.84 -22.40 3.15
CA VAL A 25 -7.22 -22.03 3.51
C VAL A 25 -8.07 -23.27 3.74
N ARG A 26 -8.16 -24.17 2.75
CA ARG A 26 -9.06 -25.34 2.85
C ARG A 26 -8.59 -26.40 3.84
N LYS A 27 -7.28 -26.56 4.01
CA LYS A 27 -6.70 -27.46 5.03
C LYS A 27 -6.47 -26.77 6.38
N ASN A 28 -6.94 -25.53 6.55
CA ASN A 28 -6.77 -24.82 7.81
C ASN A 28 -7.56 -25.57 8.92
N PRO A 29 -6.95 -25.85 10.08
CA PRO A 29 -7.63 -26.55 11.17
C PRO A 29 -8.72 -25.69 11.86
N SER A 30 -8.80 -24.40 11.55
CA SER A 30 -9.81 -23.48 12.11
C SER A 30 -10.33 -22.53 11.03
N PRO A 31 -11.05 -23.03 10.02
CA PRO A 31 -11.49 -22.23 8.88
C PRO A 31 -12.43 -21.09 9.29
N ASP A 32 -13.23 -21.26 10.35
CA ASP A 32 -14.12 -20.22 10.87
C ASP A 32 -13.37 -18.96 11.33
N LYS A 33 -12.12 -19.12 11.81
CA LYS A 33 -11.27 -18.00 12.20
C LYS A 33 -10.73 -17.20 11.01
N LEU A 34 -10.74 -17.79 9.81
CA LEU A 34 -10.34 -17.07 8.59
C LEU A 34 -11.43 -16.11 8.11
N TYR A 35 -12.68 -16.35 8.53
CA TYR A 35 -13.85 -15.57 8.15
C TYR A 35 -14.49 -14.89 9.36
N ASP A 36 -13.66 -14.35 10.27
CA ASP A 36 -14.08 -13.65 11.49
C ASP A 36 -14.63 -12.24 11.25
N GLY A 37 -14.79 -11.83 9.99
CA GLY A 37 -15.25 -10.51 9.60
C GLY A 37 -14.16 -9.44 9.56
N HIS A 38 -12.90 -9.77 9.87
CA HIS A 38 -11.78 -8.83 9.88
C HIS A 38 -10.77 -9.16 8.78
N SER A 39 -10.92 -8.54 7.61
CA SER A 39 -9.95 -8.78 6.53
C SER A 39 -8.62 -8.08 6.79
N LEU A 40 -7.51 -8.72 6.41
CA LEU A 40 -6.16 -8.16 6.58
C LEU A 40 -5.97 -6.85 5.81
N PHE A 41 -6.42 -6.79 4.55
CA PHE A 41 -6.22 -5.63 3.67
C PHE A 41 -7.50 -5.10 3.02
N LEU A 42 -8.49 -5.95 2.75
CA LEU A 42 -9.65 -5.58 1.93
C LEU A 42 -10.45 -4.42 2.55
N ASP A 43 -10.67 -4.42 3.87
CA ASP A 43 -11.38 -3.33 4.56
C ASP A 43 -10.63 -2.00 4.48
N LYS A 44 -9.31 -2.05 4.27
CA LYS A 44 -8.47 -0.86 4.11
C LYS A 44 -8.48 -0.35 2.67
N LEU A 45 -8.90 -1.19 1.72
CA LEU A 45 -9.10 -0.88 0.31
C LEU A 45 -10.56 -0.52 -0.03
N LYS A 46 -11.52 -0.92 0.81
CA LYS A 46 -12.93 -0.56 0.67
C LYS A 46 -13.11 0.96 0.83
N ASP A 47 -13.76 1.55 -0.18
CA ASP A 47 -14.48 2.81 -0.13
C ASP A 47 -13.81 3.95 0.66
N LYS A 48 -12.55 4.22 0.32
CA LYS A 48 -11.84 5.39 0.83
C LYS A 48 -11.90 6.49 -0.22
N LYS A 49 -12.29 7.70 0.21
CA LYS A 49 -12.21 8.94 -0.60
C LYS A 49 -10.76 9.39 -0.82
N PHE A 50 -9.85 8.43 -0.95
CA PHE A 50 -8.44 8.68 -1.20
C PHE A 50 -8.23 9.09 -2.65
N GLU A 51 -7.37 10.07 -2.85
CA GLU A 51 -6.89 10.43 -4.18
C GLU A 51 -5.96 9.33 -4.72
N GLU A 52 -5.77 9.31 -6.04
CA GLU A 52 -5.00 8.26 -6.72
C GLU A 52 -3.59 8.07 -6.14
N GLY A 53 -2.91 9.15 -5.74
CA GLY A 53 -1.59 9.08 -5.11
C GLY A 53 -1.61 8.35 -3.76
N GLU A 54 -2.62 8.61 -2.93
CA GLU A 54 -2.80 7.97 -1.63
C GLU A 54 -3.15 6.49 -1.79
N GLN A 55 -4.00 6.16 -2.76
CA GLN A 55 -4.33 4.78 -3.11
C GLN A 55 -3.09 4.01 -3.58
N LYS A 56 -2.25 4.61 -4.43
CA LYS A 56 -1.01 3.98 -4.91
C LYS A 56 0.01 3.78 -3.80
N LEU A 57 0.14 4.74 -2.88
CA LEU A 57 1.00 4.59 -1.71
C LEU A 57 0.52 3.44 -0.82
N LEU A 58 -0.77 3.39 -0.51
CA LEU A 58 -1.37 2.30 0.29
C LEU A 58 -1.14 0.94 -0.37
N MET A 59 -1.35 0.85 -1.69
CA MET A 59 -1.13 -0.40 -2.42
C MET A 59 0.35 -0.81 -2.40
N THR A 60 1.28 0.13 -2.53
CA THR A 60 2.73 -0.13 -2.41
C THR A 60 3.07 -0.75 -1.06
N ILE A 61 2.49 -0.21 0.03
CA ILE A 61 2.68 -0.74 1.38
C ILE A 61 2.09 -2.14 1.51
N ILE A 62 0.90 -2.38 0.96
CA ILE A 62 0.23 -3.70 0.99
C ILE A 62 1.03 -4.75 0.23
N LEU A 63 1.50 -4.45 -0.97
CA LEU A 63 2.32 -5.37 -1.78
C LEU A 63 3.62 -5.75 -1.05
N ASP A 64 4.25 -4.81 -0.34
CA ASP A 64 5.43 -5.10 0.48
C ASP A 64 5.12 -6.00 1.69
N VAL A 65 3.94 -5.84 2.29
CA VAL A 65 3.51 -6.74 3.37
C VAL A 65 3.31 -8.14 2.82
N TYR A 66 2.62 -8.29 1.68
CA TYR A 66 2.47 -9.58 1.03
C TYR A 66 3.83 -10.23 0.69
N SER A 67 4.76 -9.48 0.11
CA SER A 67 6.10 -9.99 -0.22
C SER A 67 6.80 -10.58 1.02
N ARG A 68 6.73 -9.89 2.18
CA ARG A 68 7.27 -10.40 3.45
C ARG A 68 6.54 -11.64 3.97
N ILE A 69 5.21 -11.67 3.87
CA ILE A 69 4.41 -12.85 4.25
C ILE A 69 4.82 -14.04 3.40
N PHE A 70 4.96 -13.85 2.08
CA PHE A 70 5.29 -14.92 1.15
C PHE A 70 6.69 -15.46 1.37
N ILE A 71 7.68 -14.58 1.62
CA ILE A 71 9.03 -15.00 2.02
C ILE A 71 8.99 -15.86 3.30
N GLN A 72 8.20 -15.46 4.30
CA GLN A 72 8.08 -16.25 5.53
C GLN A 72 7.44 -17.60 5.27
N MET A 73 6.33 -17.64 4.51
CA MET A 73 5.65 -18.88 4.16
C MET A 73 6.55 -19.81 3.32
N GLU A 74 7.35 -19.27 2.42
CA GLU A 74 8.29 -20.02 1.58
C GLU A 74 9.40 -20.65 2.43
N ASN A 75 9.93 -19.91 3.41
CA ASN A 75 10.94 -20.41 4.35
C ASN A 75 10.40 -21.52 5.27
N GLU A 76 9.11 -21.49 5.59
CA GLU A 76 8.46 -22.46 6.49
C GLU A 76 7.94 -23.71 5.74
N ALA A 77 7.60 -23.56 4.46
CA ALA A 77 7.05 -24.64 3.66
C ALA A 77 8.04 -25.81 3.52
N GLN A 78 7.53 -27.03 3.68
CA GLN A 78 8.30 -28.26 3.42
C GLN A 78 8.03 -28.84 2.03
N ASP A 79 6.86 -28.54 1.47
CA ASP A 79 6.44 -28.99 0.14
C ASP A 79 7.06 -28.09 -0.93
N GLU A 80 7.93 -28.64 -1.76
CA GLU A 80 8.61 -27.92 -2.85
C GLU A 80 7.63 -27.33 -3.87
N LYS A 81 6.48 -27.96 -4.11
CA LYS A 81 5.46 -27.38 -4.98
C LYS A 81 4.85 -26.12 -4.37
N VAL A 82 4.58 -26.15 -3.07
CA VAL A 82 4.06 -24.97 -2.34
C VAL A 82 5.07 -23.83 -2.35
N LYS A 83 6.37 -24.13 -2.18
CA LYS A 83 7.44 -23.12 -2.31
C LYS A 83 7.46 -22.50 -3.70
N ASN A 84 7.43 -23.32 -4.76
CA ASN A 84 7.44 -22.82 -6.13
C ASN A 84 6.22 -21.94 -6.42
N ASP A 85 5.02 -22.34 -5.98
CA ASP A 85 3.81 -21.53 -6.17
C ASP A 85 3.89 -20.19 -5.41
N LEU A 86 4.42 -20.18 -4.17
CA LEU A 86 4.67 -18.94 -3.42
C LEU A 86 5.66 -18.04 -4.16
N HIS A 87 6.74 -18.61 -4.67
CA HIS A 87 7.77 -17.90 -5.42
C HIS A 87 7.20 -17.26 -6.71
N GLU A 88 6.47 -18.03 -7.51
CA GLU A 88 5.86 -17.55 -8.76
C GLU A 88 4.89 -16.39 -8.54
N VAL A 89 4.02 -16.52 -7.53
CA VAL A 89 3.06 -15.45 -7.22
C VAL A 89 3.79 -14.20 -6.71
N LYS A 90 4.80 -14.36 -5.84
CA LYS A 90 5.63 -13.25 -5.37
C LYS A 90 6.32 -12.53 -6.52
N GLU A 91 6.96 -13.26 -7.44
CA GLU A 91 7.66 -12.67 -8.59
C GLU A 91 6.72 -11.81 -9.44
N GLN A 92 5.47 -12.24 -9.63
CA GLN A 92 4.48 -11.47 -10.38
C GLN A 92 3.99 -10.23 -9.64
N MET A 93 3.88 -10.31 -8.31
CA MET A 93 3.60 -9.14 -7.48
C MET A 93 4.74 -8.12 -7.54
N ASP A 94 6.00 -8.59 -7.54
CA ASP A 94 7.17 -7.73 -7.68
C ASP A 94 7.18 -7.03 -9.05
N LYS A 95 6.89 -7.75 -10.15
CA LYS A 95 6.71 -7.18 -11.50
C LYS A 95 5.58 -6.13 -11.54
N LEU A 96 4.44 -6.41 -10.91
CA LEU A 96 3.33 -5.46 -10.79
C LEU A 96 3.77 -4.19 -10.06
N LYS A 97 4.53 -4.36 -8.97
CA LYS A 97 5.06 -3.27 -8.16
C LYS A 97 5.99 -2.37 -8.99
N GLU A 98 6.97 -2.97 -9.66
CA GLU A 98 7.95 -2.26 -10.51
C GLU A 98 7.28 -1.49 -11.65
N HIS A 99 6.26 -2.07 -12.29
CA HIS A 99 5.63 -1.47 -13.46
C HIS A 99 4.66 -0.34 -13.11
N TYR A 100 3.87 -0.47 -12.04
CA TYR A 100 2.76 0.45 -11.77
C TYR A 100 3.02 1.40 -10.59
N PHE A 101 3.98 1.11 -9.73
CA PHE A 101 4.21 1.88 -8.51
C PHE A 101 5.62 2.49 -8.52
N SER A 102 5.67 3.82 -8.65
CA SER A 102 6.92 4.56 -8.73
C SER A 102 7.79 4.38 -7.48
N GLY A 103 9.12 4.39 -7.65
CA GLY A 103 10.07 4.38 -6.53
C GLY A 103 9.83 5.47 -5.48
N LYS A 104 9.19 6.60 -5.87
CA LYS A 104 8.81 7.67 -4.93
C LYS A 104 7.88 7.19 -3.81
N HIS A 105 7.03 6.20 -4.04
CA HIS A 105 6.19 5.62 -2.98
C HIS A 105 7.00 4.76 -2.02
N ALA A 106 8.05 4.10 -2.51
CA ALA A 106 9.00 3.37 -1.66
C ALA A 106 9.78 4.34 -0.77
N ASP A 107 10.23 5.48 -1.31
CA ASP A 107 10.89 6.55 -0.54
C ASP A 107 9.97 7.10 0.56
N ILE A 108 8.70 7.38 0.23
CA ILE A 108 7.72 7.86 1.23
C ILE A 108 7.53 6.84 2.35
N LYS A 109 7.43 5.55 2.02
CA LYS A 109 7.32 4.49 3.03
C LYS A 109 8.57 4.44 3.93
N MET A 110 9.76 4.57 3.35
CA MET A 110 11.02 4.62 4.10
C MET A 110 11.01 5.79 5.09
N TYR A 111 10.69 7.01 4.63
CA TYR A 111 10.62 8.19 5.49
C TYR A 111 9.58 8.04 6.61
N VAL A 112 8.39 7.47 6.32
CA VAL A 112 7.39 7.19 7.35
C VAL A 112 7.93 6.23 8.41
N THR A 113 8.66 5.20 7.99
CA THR A 113 9.25 4.21 8.91
C THR A 113 10.31 4.86 9.80
N GLU A 114 11.18 5.70 9.24
CA GLU A 114 12.19 6.46 9.98
C GLU A 114 11.55 7.41 11.00
N LEU A 115 10.49 8.11 10.62
CA LEU A 115 9.76 9.02 11.49
C LEU A 115 9.09 8.29 12.65
N LEU A 116 8.45 7.14 12.39
CA LEU A 116 7.82 6.31 13.43
C LEU A 116 8.85 5.66 14.39
N ALA A 117 10.11 5.55 13.97
CA ALA A 117 11.20 5.03 14.79
C ALA A 117 11.89 6.09 15.67
N LEU A 118 11.47 7.36 15.59
CA LEU A 118 12.05 8.43 16.39
C LEU A 118 11.80 8.21 17.89
N ARG A 119 12.84 8.43 18.69
CA ARG A 119 12.75 8.41 20.15
C ARG A 119 12.31 9.79 20.65
N GLU A 120 11.00 9.99 20.76
CA GLU A 120 10.41 11.28 21.14
C GLU A 120 10.81 11.76 22.55
N ASN A 121 11.23 10.83 23.41
CA ASN A 121 11.74 11.12 24.75
C ASN A 121 13.24 11.45 24.79
N ASP A 122 13.97 11.34 23.68
CA ASP A 122 15.39 11.72 23.60
C ASP A 122 15.54 13.25 23.53
N PRO A 123 16.19 13.90 24.51
CA PRO A 123 16.38 15.35 24.53
C PRO A 123 17.08 15.90 23.28
N ARG A 124 17.95 15.09 22.63
CA ARG A 124 18.62 15.49 21.38
C ARG A 124 17.64 15.54 20.22
N ILE A 125 16.71 14.59 20.14
CA ILE A 125 15.65 14.58 19.12
C ILE A 125 14.71 15.77 19.34
N GLN A 126 14.31 16.03 20.57
CA GLN A 126 13.47 17.19 20.92
C GLN A 126 14.14 18.50 20.50
N SER A 127 15.42 18.67 20.83
CA SER A 127 16.17 19.89 20.47
C SER A 127 16.25 20.10 18.95
N LYS A 128 16.49 19.03 18.18
CA LYS A 128 16.47 19.09 16.71
C LYS A 128 15.09 19.42 16.15
N ALA A 129 14.04 18.81 16.70
CA ALA A 129 12.66 19.09 16.28
C ALA A 129 12.32 20.58 16.45
N ILE A 130 12.71 21.20 17.57
CA ILE A 130 12.53 22.64 17.80
C ILE A 130 13.36 23.48 16.83
N LEU A 131 14.61 23.11 16.56
CA LEU A 131 15.48 23.82 15.62
C LEU A 131 14.87 23.89 14.20
N GLU A 132 14.22 22.82 13.76
CA GLU A 132 13.68 22.70 12.40
C GLU A 132 12.22 23.18 12.27
N LEU A 133 11.52 23.36 13.40
CA LEU A 133 10.06 23.59 13.46
C LEU A 133 9.60 24.77 12.61
N LYS A 134 10.31 25.90 12.64
CA LYS A 134 9.94 27.09 11.85
C LYS A 134 9.89 26.78 10.35
N THR A 135 10.85 26.02 9.85
CA THR A 135 10.93 25.63 8.43
C THR A 135 9.82 24.65 8.09
N VAL A 136 9.57 23.65 8.94
CA VAL A 136 8.50 22.66 8.76
C VAL A 136 7.13 23.36 8.74
N TYR A 137 6.87 24.26 9.69
CA TYR A 137 5.62 25.02 9.78
C TYR A 137 5.35 25.82 8.50
N ASN A 138 6.34 26.56 8.01
CA ASN A 138 6.19 27.36 6.79
C ASN A 138 5.93 26.49 5.55
N LYS A 139 6.63 25.34 5.42
CA LYS A 139 6.38 24.38 4.34
C LYS A 139 4.96 23.82 4.40
N ALA A 140 4.48 23.44 5.59
CA ALA A 140 3.13 22.93 5.78
C ALA A 140 2.05 23.98 5.43
N ALA A 141 2.21 25.22 5.90
CA ALA A 141 1.29 26.32 5.60
C ALA A 141 1.18 26.59 4.09
N ASN A 142 2.31 26.58 3.37
CA ASN A 142 2.35 26.77 1.92
C ASN A 142 1.66 25.62 1.16
N LEU A 143 1.85 24.37 1.60
CA LEU A 143 1.14 23.23 1.00
C LEU A 143 -0.39 23.36 1.17
N GLY A 144 -0.84 23.79 2.34
CA GLY A 144 -2.26 24.02 2.62
C GLY A 144 -2.88 25.17 1.82
N SER A 145 -2.12 26.24 1.54
CA SER A 145 -2.63 27.36 0.72
C SER A 145 -2.67 27.03 -0.77
N MET A 146 -1.69 26.30 -1.30
CA MET A 146 -1.66 25.88 -2.70
C MET A 146 -2.82 24.94 -3.06
N SER A 147 -3.22 24.06 -2.14
CA SER A 147 -4.40 23.19 -2.36
C SER A 147 -5.69 24.02 -2.46
N ALA A 148 -5.87 25.04 -1.62
CA ALA A 148 -7.01 25.94 -1.67
C ALA A 148 -7.09 26.76 -2.97
N ASP A 149 -5.97 27.27 -3.46
CA ASP A 149 -5.91 28.02 -4.72
C ASP A 149 -6.19 27.14 -5.94
N SER A 150 -5.72 25.89 -5.93
CA SER A 150 -6.02 24.93 -7.00
C SER A 150 -7.53 24.60 -7.06
N HIS A 151 -8.19 24.47 -5.92
CA HIS A 151 -9.64 24.29 -5.84
C HIS A 151 -10.41 25.52 -6.32
N ARG A 152 -9.95 26.73 -5.97
CA ARG A 152 -10.55 27.98 -6.40
C ARG A 152 -10.48 28.13 -7.93
N ARG A 153 -9.32 27.90 -8.55
CA ARG A 153 -9.15 27.95 -10.02
C ARG A 153 -10.03 26.92 -10.75
N ARG A 154 -10.14 25.69 -10.24
CA ARG A 154 -11.06 24.67 -10.80
C ARG A 154 -12.53 25.09 -10.74
N ARG A 155 -12.97 25.81 -9.70
CA ARG A 155 -14.35 26.32 -9.61
C ARG A 155 -14.65 27.42 -10.63
N TYR A 156 -13.70 28.32 -10.89
CA TYR A 156 -13.86 29.35 -11.92
C TYR A 156 -13.88 28.75 -13.34
N ALA A 157 -13.02 27.77 -13.62
CA ALA A 157 -13.02 27.08 -14.92
C ALA A 157 -14.27 26.23 -15.19
N LYS A 158 -14.97 25.77 -14.14
CA LYS A 158 -16.27 25.09 -14.27
C LYS A 158 -17.43 26.06 -14.49
N ARG A 159 -17.39 27.25 -13.86
CA ARG A 159 -18.40 28.30 -14.09
C ARG A 159 -18.30 28.94 -15.47
N SER A 160 -17.11 28.97 -16.08
CA SER A 160 -16.94 29.52 -17.43
C SER A 160 -17.33 28.56 -18.58
N LYS A 161 -17.76 27.32 -18.27
CA LYS A 161 -18.15 26.31 -19.28
C LYS A 161 -19.65 26.04 -19.37
N ASN A 162 -20.45 26.63 -18.50
CA ASN A 162 -21.91 26.67 -18.64
C ASN A 162 -22.34 28.14 -18.74
N PRO A 163 -22.45 28.71 -19.95
CA PRO A 163 -23.27 29.90 -20.18
C PRO A 163 -24.74 29.63 -19.90
#